data_AF-A0A9E6AEX9-F1
#
_entry.id   AF-A0A9E6AEX9-F1
#
_cell.length_a   1.000
_cell.length_b   1.000
_cell.length_c   1.000
_cell.angle_alpha   90.00
_cell.angle_beta   90.00
_cell.angle_gamma   90.00
#
_symmetry.space_group_name_H-M   'P 1'
#
loop_
_entity.id
_entity.type
_entity.pdbx_description
1 polymer ?
#
loop_
_entity_poly.entity_id
_entity_poly.type
_entity_poly.pdbx_seq_one_letter_code
_entity_poly.pdbx_strand_id
1 'polypeptide(L)'
;MRVFRFLEEDSGAVTVDWVVLTAATVGLGVATLGAISVGIEDVSSDVATQLSGQSLSSSFNSAFNSVVLAASNFTGGDLGGWTGASVVDAGGEMGEVLYIDQQQTASLDIEVPEGATNATMEFSLYGGDTLDNEDAIISVDGVAVAIATGYHGTMTIEIPQIDGTSVTAEVVVEQVNMGTGGRYLNAGDSKAEVTINVADPPDDMTLTVYSDNSHGHSGDEFWAIDDVNVTAQ
;
A
#
# COMPACT_ATOMS: atom_id res chain seq x y z
N MET A 1 -80.86 43.50 17.09
CA MET A 1 -80.32 43.84 18.43
C MET A 1 -79.78 42.58 19.09
N ARG A 2 -78.52 42.21 18.85
CA ARG A 2 -77.91 41.00 19.46
C ARG A 2 -76.41 41.10 19.78
N VAL A 3 -75.75 42.22 19.45
CA VAL A 3 -74.33 42.43 19.82
C VAL A 3 -74.21 43.08 21.21
N PHE A 4 -75.13 43.99 21.57
CA PHE A 4 -75.14 44.60 22.89
C PHE A 4 -75.33 43.59 24.04
N ARG A 5 -76.18 42.57 23.85
CA ARG A 5 -76.34 41.47 24.82
C ARG A 5 -75.08 40.61 24.97
N PHE A 6 -74.28 40.47 23.91
CA PHE A 6 -73.03 39.71 23.95
C PHE A 6 -71.92 40.43 24.72
N LEU A 7 -71.95 41.78 24.72
CA LEU A 7 -71.02 42.61 25.49
C LEU A 7 -71.40 42.74 26.97
N GLU A 8 -72.64 42.40 27.34
CA GLU A 8 -73.16 42.47 28.73
C GLU A 8 -73.14 41.12 29.47
N GLU A 9 -72.80 40.00 28.80
CA GLU A 9 -72.75 38.66 29.42
C GLU A 9 -71.32 38.27 29.84
N ASP A 10 -71.04 38.27 31.15
CA ASP A 10 -69.73 37.93 31.72
C ASP A 10 -69.22 36.53 31.32
N SER A 11 -70.12 35.55 31.20
CA SER A 11 -69.75 34.19 30.76
C SER A 11 -69.31 34.13 29.30
N GLY A 12 -69.86 34.99 28.45
CA GLY A 12 -69.47 35.11 27.04
C GLY A 12 -68.08 35.74 26.90
N ALA A 13 -67.79 36.77 27.70
CA ALA A 13 -66.50 37.45 27.72
C ALA A 13 -65.34 36.50 28.07
N VAL A 14 -65.51 35.59 29.04
CA VAL A 14 -64.46 34.63 29.43
C VAL A 14 -64.14 33.64 28.31
N THR A 15 -65.14 33.18 27.55
CA THR A 15 -64.89 32.26 26.43
C THR A 15 -64.19 32.93 25.25
N VAL A 16 -64.45 34.23 25.03
CA VAL A 16 -63.76 35.03 24.02
C VAL A 16 -62.29 35.23 24.38
N ASP A 17 -61.96 35.48 25.64
CA ASP A 17 -60.57 35.61 26.10
C ASP A 17 -59.76 34.32 25.85
N TRP A 18 -60.37 33.15 26.11
CA TRP A 18 -59.76 31.85 25.80
C TRP A 18 -59.47 31.68 24.31
N VAL A 19 -60.39 32.08 23.44
CA VAL A 19 -60.19 31.99 21.98
C VAL A 19 -59.12 32.97 21.51
N VAL A 20 -59.09 34.19 22.06
CA VAL A 20 -58.07 35.19 21.68
C VAL A 20 -56.69 34.78 22.16
N LEU A 21 -56.54 34.26 23.38
CA LEU A 21 -55.25 33.78 23.91
C LEU A 21 -54.72 32.58 23.13
N THR A 22 -55.59 31.62 22.79
CA THR A 22 -55.20 30.46 21.99
C THR A 22 -54.87 30.86 20.56
N ALA A 23 -55.65 31.75 19.94
CA ALA A 23 -55.34 32.29 18.61
C ALA A 23 -54.03 33.07 18.58
N ALA A 24 -53.73 33.86 19.62
CA ALA A 24 -52.46 34.56 19.77
C ALA A 24 -51.28 33.57 19.90
N THR A 25 -51.46 32.49 20.66
CA THR A 25 -50.43 31.44 20.84
C THR A 25 -50.17 30.70 19.53
N VAL A 26 -51.22 30.34 18.78
CA VAL A 26 -51.09 29.70 17.46
C VAL A 26 -50.41 30.64 16.46
N GLY A 27 -50.79 31.92 16.44
CA GLY A 27 -50.16 32.93 15.59
C GLY A 27 -48.66 33.10 15.87
N LEU A 28 -48.28 33.11 17.16
CA LEU A 28 -46.87 33.12 17.57
C LEU A 28 -46.15 31.84 17.10
N GLY A 29 -46.78 30.68 17.22
CA GLY A 29 -46.25 29.40 16.73
C GLY A 29 -45.93 29.44 15.22
N VAL A 30 -46.88 29.93 14.41
CA VAL A 30 -46.67 30.09 12.96
C VAL A 30 -45.51 31.06 12.66
N ALA A 31 -45.40 32.16 13.40
CA ALA A 31 -44.30 33.11 13.24
C ALA A 31 -42.93 32.48 13.58
N THR A 32 -42.86 31.67 14.65
CA THR A 32 -41.62 31.00 15.05
C THR A 32 -41.16 29.94 14.03
N LEU A 33 -42.09 29.26 13.36
CA LEU A 33 -41.75 28.27 12.32
C LEU A 33 -40.98 28.89 11.16
N GLY A 34 -41.32 30.12 10.76
CA GLY A 34 -40.59 30.83 9.70
C GLY A 34 -39.16 31.21 10.11
N ALA A 35 -38.94 31.58 11.38
CA ALA A 35 -37.60 31.86 11.88
C ALA A 35 -36.74 30.59 11.97
N ILE A 36 -37.34 29.47 12.39
CA ILE A 36 -36.66 28.17 12.49
C ILE A 36 -36.30 27.64 11.10
N SER A 37 -37.20 27.75 10.11
CA SER A 37 -36.94 27.24 8.77
C SER A 37 -35.73 27.88 8.12
N VAL A 38 -35.59 29.21 8.24
CA VAL A 38 -34.42 29.94 7.73
C VAL A 38 -33.14 29.48 8.43
N GLY A 39 -33.15 29.36 9.76
CA GLY A 39 -31.98 28.89 10.50
C GLY A 39 -31.58 27.44 10.15
N ILE A 40 -32.56 26.56 9.88
CA ILE A 40 -32.29 25.18 9.43
C ILE A 40 -31.70 25.18 8.01
N GLU A 41 -32.20 26.04 7.13
CA GLU A 41 -31.72 26.15 5.75
C GLU A 41 -30.26 26.65 5.71
N ASP A 42 -29.93 27.65 6.53
CA ASP A 42 -28.56 28.15 6.69
C ASP A 42 -27.62 27.05 7.21
N VAL A 43 -27.99 26.37 8.30
CA VAL A 43 -27.18 25.27 8.86
C VAL A 43 -27.02 24.12 7.86
N SER A 44 -28.07 23.80 7.09
CA SER A 44 -28.00 22.76 6.06
C SER A 44 -27.06 23.15 4.93
N SER A 45 -27.08 24.42 4.53
CA SER A 45 -26.17 24.99 3.53
C SER A 45 -24.72 25.00 4.01
N ASP A 46 -24.48 25.36 5.27
CA ASP A 46 -23.15 25.36 5.88
C ASP A 46 -22.57 23.93 5.96
N VAL A 47 -23.41 22.95 6.35
CA VAL A 47 -23.02 21.53 6.35
C VAL A 47 -22.72 21.06 4.94
N ALA A 48 -23.56 21.38 3.94
CA ALA A 48 -23.30 21.03 2.55
C ALA A 48 -22.01 21.67 2.01
N THR A 49 -21.72 22.91 2.40
CA THR A 49 -20.50 23.63 2.05
C THR A 49 -19.27 23.01 2.70
N GLN A 50 -19.34 22.63 3.99
CA GLN A 50 -18.23 21.92 4.64
C GLN A 50 -17.99 20.54 4.03
N LEU A 51 -19.04 19.79 3.72
CA LEU A 51 -18.93 18.45 3.12
C LEU A 51 -18.44 18.51 1.68
N SER A 52 -18.80 19.54 0.91
CA SER A 52 -18.28 19.74 -0.45
C SER A 52 -16.86 20.32 -0.46
N GLY A 53 -16.50 21.12 0.54
CA GLY A 53 -15.15 21.69 0.72
C GLY A 53 -14.15 20.70 1.29
N GLN A 54 -14.59 19.69 2.06
CA GLN A 54 -13.77 18.54 2.43
C GLN A 54 -13.62 17.61 1.23
N SER A 55 -12.66 17.92 0.37
CA SER A 55 -12.16 16.96 -0.60
C SER A 55 -11.52 15.80 0.15
N LEU A 56 -12.22 14.66 0.21
CA LEU A 56 -11.70 13.38 0.71
C LEU A 56 -10.31 13.07 0.11
N SER A 57 -10.07 13.51 -1.13
CA SER A 57 -8.80 13.37 -1.84
C SER A 57 -7.63 14.05 -1.12
N SER A 58 -7.81 15.19 -0.46
CA SER A 58 -6.72 15.89 0.23
C SER A 58 -6.19 15.14 1.46
N SER A 59 -7.09 14.50 2.22
CA SER A 59 -6.74 13.68 3.37
C SER A 59 -6.11 12.35 2.96
N PHE A 60 -6.55 11.73 1.86
CA PHE A 60 -5.89 10.54 1.32
C PHE A 60 -4.51 10.85 0.74
N ASN A 61 -4.36 11.97 0.04
CA ASN A 61 -3.08 12.38 -0.55
C ASN A 61 -2.03 12.73 0.52
N SER A 62 -2.48 13.17 1.71
CA SER A 62 -1.58 13.45 2.84
C SER A 62 -1.29 12.21 3.71
N ALA A 63 -2.18 11.21 3.69
CA ALA A 63 -2.01 9.96 4.43
C ALA A 63 -1.16 8.92 3.67
N PHE A 64 -1.05 9.07 2.35
CA PHE A 64 -0.26 8.20 1.48
C PHE A 64 0.69 9.03 0.62
N ASN A 65 1.61 9.80 1.21
CA ASN A 65 2.71 10.42 0.44
C ASN A 65 3.67 9.36 -0.15
N SER A 66 3.23 8.11 -0.29
CA SER A 66 3.96 7.00 -0.86
C SER A 66 3.79 7.01 -2.37
N VAL A 67 4.87 7.30 -3.08
CA VAL A 67 4.95 7.22 -4.54
C VAL A 67 5.47 5.85 -4.90
N VAL A 68 4.76 5.11 -5.76
CA VAL A 68 5.28 3.86 -6.36
C VAL A 68 6.27 4.23 -7.45
N LEU A 69 7.53 3.83 -7.27
CA LEU A 69 8.64 4.13 -8.17
C LEU A 69 8.84 3.02 -9.21
N ALA A 70 8.64 1.76 -8.80
CA ALA A 70 8.67 0.60 -9.67
C ALA A 70 7.77 -0.49 -9.11
N ALA A 71 7.08 -1.24 -9.98
CA ALA A 71 6.35 -2.43 -9.60
C ALA A 71 6.36 -3.42 -10.76
N SER A 72 6.67 -4.68 -10.49
CA SER A 72 6.70 -5.73 -11.50
C SER A 72 6.40 -7.10 -10.89
N ASN A 73 5.48 -7.82 -11.54
CA ASN A 73 5.23 -9.25 -11.34
C ASN A 73 5.61 -10.06 -12.59
N PHE A 74 6.42 -9.45 -13.45
CA PHE A 74 6.99 -10.00 -14.69
C PHE A 74 6.01 -10.64 -15.68
N THR A 75 4.71 -10.35 -15.55
CA THR A 75 3.66 -10.97 -16.36
C THR A 75 3.81 -10.60 -17.84
N GLY A 76 3.73 -11.60 -18.72
CA GLY A 76 3.90 -11.45 -20.16
C GLY A 76 5.34 -11.23 -20.61
N GLY A 77 6.31 -11.55 -19.77
CA GLY A 77 7.74 -11.35 -20.05
C GLY A 77 8.21 -9.90 -19.93
N ASP A 78 7.45 -9.03 -19.26
CA ASP A 78 7.84 -7.64 -19.03
C ASP A 78 8.94 -7.55 -17.97
N LEU A 79 10.08 -6.93 -18.31
CA LEU A 79 11.19 -6.76 -17.38
C LEU A 79 10.94 -5.67 -16.33
N GLY A 80 9.91 -4.82 -16.48
CA GLY A 80 9.56 -3.83 -15.45
C GLY A 80 10.69 -2.85 -15.10
N GLY A 81 11.57 -2.54 -16.07
CA GLY A 81 12.74 -1.67 -15.88
C GLY A 81 14.02 -2.39 -15.47
N TRP A 82 13.94 -3.68 -15.10
CA TRP A 82 15.12 -4.48 -14.78
C TRP A 82 16.00 -4.69 -16.01
N THR A 83 17.31 -4.68 -15.78
CA THR A 83 18.34 -4.96 -16.78
C THR A 83 19.27 -6.06 -16.30
N GLY A 84 19.99 -6.69 -17.22
CA GLY A 84 20.95 -7.74 -16.87
C GLY A 84 20.30 -9.01 -16.32
N ALA A 85 19.03 -9.27 -16.63
CA ALA A 85 18.24 -10.45 -16.25
C ALA A 85 17.25 -10.81 -17.37
N SER A 86 16.62 -11.99 -17.27
CA SER A 86 15.59 -12.43 -18.22
C SER A 86 14.35 -12.90 -17.47
N VAL A 87 13.16 -12.66 -18.01
CA VAL A 87 11.94 -13.26 -17.48
C VAL A 87 11.76 -14.68 -18.02
N VAL A 88 11.43 -15.62 -17.14
CA VAL A 88 11.10 -17.00 -17.50
C VAL A 88 9.81 -17.43 -16.83
N ASP A 89 9.04 -18.29 -17.51
CA ASP A 89 7.91 -18.99 -16.90
C ASP A 89 8.45 -20.21 -16.14
N ALA A 90 8.55 -20.10 -14.82
CA ALA A 90 8.97 -21.18 -13.92
C ALA A 90 7.83 -22.18 -13.69
N GLY A 91 6.60 -21.87 -14.12
CA GLY A 91 5.42 -22.67 -13.88
C GLY A 91 5.03 -22.76 -12.40
N GLY A 92 4.11 -23.68 -12.09
CA GLY A 92 3.66 -23.91 -10.72
C GLY A 92 3.05 -22.67 -10.06
N GLU A 93 3.38 -22.47 -8.79
CA GLU A 93 2.96 -21.29 -8.01
C GLU A 93 3.87 -20.07 -8.22
N MET A 94 5.06 -20.26 -8.82
CA MET A 94 6.02 -19.18 -9.08
C MET A 94 5.65 -18.34 -10.31
N GLY A 95 5.04 -18.94 -11.34
CA GLY A 95 4.63 -18.21 -12.53
C GLY A 95 5.81 -17.61 -13.32
N GLU A 96 5.63 -16.39 -13.82
CA GLU A 96 6.67 -15.66 -14.54
C GLU A 96 7.56 -14.88 -13.58
N VAL A 97 8.86 -15.19 -13.56
CA VAL A 97 9.82 -14.62 -12.60
C VAL A 97 11.01 -13.99 -13.32
N LEU A 98 11.66 -13.03 -12.67
CA LEU A 98 12.94 -12.49 -13.11
C LEU A 98 14.05 -13.48 -12.77
N TYR A 99 14.50 -14.24 -13.76
CA TYR A 99 15.55 -15.23 -13.65
C TYR A 99 16.94 -14.59 -13.73
N ILE A 100 17.78 -14.93 -12.76
CA ILE A 100 19.16 -14.46 -12.64
C ILE A 100 20.08 -15.65 -12.84
N ASP A 101 20.70 -15.72 -14.02
CA ASP A 101 21.60 -16.81 -14.39
C ASP A 101 22.95 -16.71 -13.68
N GLN A 102 23.85 -17.63 -14.01
CA GLN A 102 25.18 -17.76 -13.41
C GLN A 102 26.04 -16.50 -13.60
N GLN A 103 26.65 -16.03 -12.51
CA GLN A 103 27.53 -14.85 -12.50
C GLN A 103 26.87 -13.60 -13.10
N GLN A 104 25.55 -13.52 -13.02
CA GLN A 104 24.75 -12.47 -13.61
C GLN A 104 24.28 -11.48 -12.54
N THR A 105 24.11 -10.21 -12.93
CA THR A 105 23.59 -9.15 -12.05
C THR A 105 22.31 -8.59 -12.64
N ALA A 106 21.19 -8.80 -11.96
CA ALA A 106 19.95 -8.07 -12.20
C ALA A 106 20.08 -6.67 -11.58
N SER A 107 19.73 -5.62 -12.32
CA SER A 107 19.81 -4.23 -11.84
C SER A 107 18.52 -3.46 -12.14
N LEU A 108 18.05 -2.69 -11.17
CA LEU A 108 16.94 -1.76 -11.29
C LEU A 108 17.39 -0.37 -10.83
N ASP A 109 17.37 0.59 -11.76
CA ASP A 109 17.61 1.99 -11.46
C ASP A 109 16.31 2.64 -10.99
N ILE A 110 16.38 3.39 -9.89
CA ILE A 110 15.23 3.96 -9.19
C ILE A 110 15.46 5.47 -9.05
N GLU A 111 14.56 6.26 -9.61
CA GLU A 111 14.53 7.72 -9.45
C GLU A 111 13.61 8.06 -8.27
N VAL A 112 14.19 8.53 -7.18
CA VAL A 112 13.49 8.86 -5.93
C VAL A 112 13.09 10.34 -5.95
N PRO A 113 11.84 10.69 -5.59
CA PRO A 113 11.41 12.08 -5.53
C PRO A 113 12.25 12.92 -4.57
N GLU A 114 12.63 14.12 -5.00
CA GLU A 114 13.37 15.07 -4.17
C GLU A 114 12.64 15.32 -2.82
N GLY A 115 13.37 15.16 -1.72
CA GLY A 115 12.84 15.36 -0.37
C GLY A 115 12.13 14.14 0.23
N ALA A 116 12.19 12.98 -0.42
CA ALA A 116 11.82 11.71 0.20
C ALA A 116 12.66 11.47 1.45
N THR A 117 12.00 11.02 2.51
CA THR A 117 12.60 10.67 3.80
C THR A 117 12.84 9.18 3.94
N ASN A 118 12.13 8.37 3.14
CA ASN A 118 12.35 6.94 3.04
C ASN A 118 12.08 6.42 1.62
N ALA A 119 12.75 5.33 1.29
CA ALA A 119 12.40 4.45 0.18
C ALA A 119 12.34 3.01 0.68
N THR A 120 11.33 2.27 0.23
CA THR A 120 11.11 0.86 0.60
C THR A 120 11.06 0.02 -0.67
N MET A 121 11.87 -1.04 -0.73
CA MET A 121 11.86 -2.04 -1.79
C MET A 121 11.43 -3.38 -1.21
N GLU A 122 10.46 -4.02 -1.83
CA GLU A 122 9.90 -5.30 -1.44
C GLU A 122 9.93 -6.23 -2.65
N PHE A 123 10.31 -7.49 -2.44
CA PHE A 123 10.23 -8.53 -3.45
C PHE A 123 10.34 -9.93 -2.85
N SER A 124 9.80 -10.90 -3.56
CA SER A 124 10.03 -12.32 -3.30
C SER A 124 11.34 -12.77 -3.96
N LEU A 125 12.19 -13.46 -3.20
CA LEU A 125 13.40 -14.12 -3.68
C LEU A 125 13.22 -15.64 -3.66
N TYR A 126 13.58 -16.29 -4.75
CA TYR A 126 13.55 -17.74 -4.90
C TYR A 126 14.95 -18.29 -5.12
N GLY A 127 15.27 -19.38 -4.42
CA GLY A 127 16.47 -20.17 -4.64
C GLY A 127 16.11 -21.61 -4.97
N GLY A 128 16.63 -22.12 -6.08
CA GLY A 128 16.39 -23.49 -6.55
C GLY A 128 16.91 -24.57 -5.60
N ASP A 129 16.38 -25.78 -5.74
CA ASP A 129 16.66 -26.91 -4.85
C ASP A 129 18.06 -27.53 -4.99
N THR A 130 18.79 -27.20 -6.05
CA THR A 130 20.11 -27.79 -6.34
C THR A 130 21.31 -26.92 -5.95
N LEU A 131 21.07 -25.70 -5.44
CA LEU A 131 22.13 -24.83 -4.91
C LEU A 131 23.00 -25.58 -3.86
N ASP A 132 24.32 -25.40 -3.88
CA ASP A 132 25.34 -26.08 -3.09
C ASP A 132 26.26 -25.14 -2.28
N ASN A 133 25.68 -24.07 -1.72
CA ASN A 133 26.27 -22.92 -1.03
C ASN A 133 26.64 -21.74 -1.94
N GLU A 134 25.80 -21.46 -2.91
CA GLU A 134 25.87 -20.23 -3.68
C GLU A 134 25.00 -19.14 -3.07
N ASP A 135 25.40 -17.90 -3.35
CA ASP A 135 24.87 -16.67 -2.82
C ASP A 135 24.13 -15.86 -3.89
N ALA A 136 22.94 -15.38 -3.53
CA ALA A 136 22.37 -14.17 -4.07
C ALA A 136 22.78 -12.98 -3.20
N ILE A 137 23.56 -12.07 -3.76
CA ILE A 137 24.02 -10.84 -3.10
C ILE A 137 23.11 -9.70 -3.53
N ILE A 138 22.28 -9.23 -2.60
CA ILE A 138 21.38 -8.09 -2.79
C ILE A 138 22.11 -6.84 -2.32
N SER A 139 22.20 -5.83 -3.19
CA SER A 139 22.92 -4.59 -2.90
C SER A 139 22.11 -3.36 -3.27
N VAL A 140 22.35 -2.27 -2.54
CA VAL A 140 21.87 -0.92 -2.89
C VAL A 140 23.09 -0.05 -3.12
N ASP A 141 23.20 0.56 -4.30
CA ASP A 141 24.36 1.37 -4.73
C ASP A 141 25.71 0.64 -4.55
N GLY A 142 25.70 -0.68 -4.77
CA GLY A 142 26.88 -1.54 -4.63
C GLY A 142 27.25 -1.92 -3.19
N VAL A 143 26.46 -1.50 -2.19
CA VAL A 143 26.60 -1.95 -0.79
C VAL A 143 25.71 -3.16 -0.57
N ALA A 144 26.29 -4.30 -0.20
CA ALA A 144 25.52 -5.51 0.10
C ALA A 144 24.64 -5.31 1.35
N VAL A 145 23.34 -5.53 1.20
CA VAL A 145 22.34 -5.31 2.26
C VAL A 145 21.75 -6.61 2.79
N ALA A 146 21.71 -7.65 1.96
CA ALA A 146 21.37 -9.02 2.33
C ALA A 146 22.15 -9.97 1.43
N ILE A 147 22.62 -11.07 2.00
CA ILE A 147 23.28 -12.17 1.30
C ILE A 147 22.44 -13.41 1.59
N ALA A 148 21.80 -13.95 0.57
CA ALA A 148 21.03 -15.18 0.68
C ALA A 148 21.86 -16.35 0.17
N THR A 149 22.15 -17.32 1.03
CA THR A 149 22.91 -18.54 0.67
C THR A 149 21.95 -19.71 0.52
N GLY A 150 21.92 -20.31 -0.67
CA GLY A 150 21.13 -21.50 -0.98
C GLY A 150 21.91 -22.80 -0.76
N TYR A 151 21.26 -23.80 -0.18
CA TYR A 151 21.84 -25.14 0.02
C TYR A 151 20.77 -26.23 -0.01
N HIS A 152 20.75 -27.02 -1.07
CA HIS A 152 19.89 -28.19 -1.30
C HIS A 152 18.42 -27.95 -0.91
N GLY A 153 17.82 -26.89 -1.46
CA GLY A 153 16.41 -26.50 -1.19
C GLY A 153 16.19 -25.67 0.07
N THR A 154 17.26 -25.39 0.81
CA THR A 154 17.22 -24.48 1.96
C THR A 154 17.84 -23.14 1.61
N MET A 155 17.39 -22.07 2.27
CA MET A 155 17.99 -20.74 2.17
C MET A 155 18.31 -20.24 3.58
N THR A 156 19.48 -19.63 3.71
CA THR A 156 19.87 -18.85 4.88
C THR A 156 20.22 -17.45 4.46
N ILE A 157 20.07 -16.49 5.38
CA ILE A 157 20.28 -15.08 5.05
C ILE A 157 21.19 -14.45 6.08
N GLU A 158 22.26 -13.85 5.58
CA GLU A 158 23.12 -12.96 6.32
C GLU A 158 22.78 -11.52 5.98
N ILE A 159 22.61 -10.71 7.01
CA ILE A 159 22.42 -9.26 6.89
C ILE A 159 23.73 -8.65 7.42
N PRO A 160 24.70 -8.35 6.55
CA PRO A 160 26.09 -8.02 6.95
C PRO A 160 26.23 -6.67 7.69
N GLN A 161 25.13 -6.05 8.12
CA GLN A 161 25.06 -4.66 8.54
C GLN A 161 25.94 -4.35 9.77
N ILE A 162 26.75 -3.30 9.62
CA ILE A 162 27.64 -2.72 10.62
C ILE A 162 26.97 -1.45 11.16
N ASP A 163 26.16 -1.62 12.21
CA ASP A 163 25.71 -0.60 13.18
C ASP A 163 25.45 0.84 12.63
N GLY A 164 24.24 1.10 12.12
CA GLY A 164 23.74 2.45 11.78
C GLY A 164 23.57 2.76 10.30
N THR A 165 23.65 1.78 9.41
CA THR A 165 23.44 1.95 7.97
C THR A 165 22.04 2.52 7.68
N SER A 166 21.98 3.47 6.75
CA SER A 166 20.72 4.01 6.22
C SER A 166 19.85 2.95 5.53
N VAL A 167 20.41 1.77 5.24
CA VAL A 167 19.73 0.67 4.58
C VAL A 167 19.57 -0.51 5.52
N THR A 168 18.34 -0.89 5.82
CA THR A 168 18.00 -2.06 6.64
C THR A 168 17.25 -3.08 5.79
N ALA A 169 17.66 -4.34 5.84
CA ALA A 169 16.91 -5.45 5.26
C ALA A 169 16.18 -6.21 6.39
N GLU A 170 14.95 -6.64 6.13
CA GLU A 170 14.26 -7.68 6.88
C GLU A 170 13.95 -8.79 5.90
N VAL A 171 14.23 -10.04 6.29
CA VAL A 171 13.97 -11.18 5.41
C VAL A 171 13.34 -12.33 6.18
N VAL A 172 12.21 -12.81 5.66
CA VAL A 172 11.48 -13.96 6.20
C VAL A 172 11.62 -15.11 5.23
N VAL A 173 12.28 -16.19 5.66
CA VAL A 173 12.49 -17.39 4.84
C VAL A 173 11.40 -18.42 5.13
N GLU A 174 10.74 -18.88 4.09
CA GLU A 174 9.83 -20.02 4.12
C GLU A 174 10.36 -21.15 3.23
N GLN A 175 10.26 -22.37 3.75
CA GLN A 175 10.55 -23.58 2.98
C GLN A 175 9.28 -23.98 2.23
N VAL A 176 9.30 -23.86 0.92
CA VAL A 176 8.12 -24.05 0.07
C VAL A 176 8.37 -25.17 -0.92
N ASN A 177 7.48 -26.15 -0.96
CA ASN A 177 7.55 -27.19 -1.98
C ASN A 177 6.87 -26.68 -3.25
N MET A 178 7.60 -25.93 -4.07
CA MET A 178 7.08 -25.29 -5.29
C MET A 178 7.14 -26.21 -6.52
N GLY A 179 7.32 -27.52 -6.28
CA GLY A 179 7.87 -28.46 -7.24
C GLY A 179 7.23 -28.53 -8.64
N THR A 180 8.08 -28.81 -9.63
CA THR A 180 7.67 -29.35 -10.93
C THR A 180 7.58 -30.88 -10.82
N GLY A 181 6.37 -31.42 -10.74
CA GLY A 181 6.12 -32.85 -10.50
C GLY A 181 6.89 -33.81 -11.43
N GLY A 182 7.84 -34.56 -10.87
CA GLY A 182 8.65 -35.58 -11.58
C GLY A 182 9.25 -36.62 -10.64
N ARG A 183 9.62 -37.79 -11.16
CA ARG A 183 9.95 -39.05 -10.44
C ARG A 183 11.25 -39.01 -9.59
N TYR A 184 11.82 -37.83 -9.38
CA TYR A 184 12.93 -37.52 -8.50
C TYR A 184 12.47 -36.44 -7.52
N LEU A 185 11.65 -36.85 -6.55
CA LEU A 185 11.21 -36.01 -5.45
C LEU A 185 12.40 -35.76 -4.52
N ASN A 186 13.25 -34.80 -4.88
CA ASN A 186 14.12 -34.12 -3.92
C ASN A 186 13.42 -32.83 -3.48
N ALA A 187 13.79 -32.39 -2.28
CA ALA A 187 12.95 -31.56 -1.43
C ALA A 187 13.23 -30.07 -1.64
N GLY A 188 12.17 -29.33 -1.99
CA GLY A 188 11.97 -27.92 -1.65
C GLY A 188 12.72 -26.93 -2.53
N ASP A 189 11.99 -25.98 -3.10
CA ASP A 189 12.59 -24.70 -3.44
C ASP A 189 12.55 -23.84 -2.17
N SER A 190 13.37 -22.79 -2.14
CA SER A 190 13.37 -21.86 -1.03
C SER A 190 12.80 -20.53 -1.46
N LYS A 191 11.93 -19.95 -0.62
CA LYS A 191 11.40 -18.60 -0.82
C LYS A 191 11.79 -17.72 0.36
N ALA A 192 12.12 -16.49 0.07
CA ALA A 192 12.28 -15.44 1.04
C ALA A 192 11.50 -14.20 0.63
N GLU A 193 10.84 -13.54 1.57
CA GLU A 193 10.29 -12.21 1.37
C GLU A 193 11.28 -11.18 1.86
N VAL A 194 11.81 -10.36 0.95
CA VAL A 194 12.84 -9.36 1.22
C VAL A 194 12.18 -7.99 1.30
N THR A 195 12.44 -7.27 2.39
CA THR A 195 12.07 -5.86 2.55
C THR A 195 13.31 -5.05 2.87
N ILE A 196 13.60 -4.03 2.06
CA ILE A 196 14.74 -3.14 2.23
C ILE A 196 14.21 -1.73 2.44
N ASN A 197 14.58 -1.10 3.56
CA ASN A 197 14.25 0.28 3.86
C ASN A 197 15.50 1.14 3.79
N VAL A 198 15.45 2.22 3.03
CA VAL A 198 16.50 3.24 2.90
C VAL A 198 15.99 4.53 3.53
N ALA A 199 16.61 4.95 4.64
CA ALA A 199 16.37 6.25 5.26
C ALA A 199 17.17 7.35 4.55
N ASP A 200 16.55 8.51 4.34
CA ASP A 200 17.13 9.65 3.61
C ASP A 200 17.78 9.21 2.27
N PRO A 201 17.01 8.58 1.37
CA PRO A 201 17.53 8.06 0.12
C PRO A 201 18.06 9.18 -0.80
N PRO A 202 19.10 8.90 -1.62
CA PRO A 202 19.51 9.81 -2.69
C PRO A 202 18.43 9.90 -3.79
N ASP A 203 18.50 10.94 -4.63
CA ASP A 203 17.56 11.15 -5.74
C ASP A 203 17.64 10.03 -6.81
N ASP A 204 18.79 9.37 -6.94
CA ASP A 204 19.00 8.20 -7.79
C ASP A 204 19.65 7.08 -6.97
N MET A 205 19.11 5.87 -7.06
CA MET A 205 19.69 4.68 -6.45
C MET A 205 19.52 3.45 -7.35
N THR A 206 20.40 2.48 -7.21
CA THR A 206 20.34 1.22 -7.95
C THR A 206 20.19 0.05 -6.99
N LEU A 207 19.12 -0.73 -7.15
CA LEU A 207 18.97 -2.04 -6.54
C LEU A 207 19.61 -3.09 -7.45
N THR A 208 20.49 -3.92 -6.91
CA THR A 208 21.06 -5.04 -7.65
C THR A 208 20.90 -6.35 -6.90
N VAL A 209 20.75 -7.44 -7.67
CA VAL A 209 20.84 -8.80 -7.17
C VAL A 209 21.82 -9.56 -8.05
N TYR A 210 22.92 -9.98 -7.45
CA TYR A 210 23.98 -10.74 -8.10
C TYR A 210 23.88 -12.21 -7.71
N SER A 211 23.97 -13.09 -8.70
CA SER A 211 24.08 -14.54 -8.51
C SER A 211 25.55 -14.94 -8.61
N ASP A 212 26.12 -15.50 -7.56
CA ASP A 212 27.48 -16.04 -7.61
C ASP A 212 27.53 -17.50 -8.12
N ASN A 213 26.38 -18.04 -8.58
CA ASN A 213 26.27 -19.40 -9.11
C ASN A 213 27.40 -19.71 -10.08
N SER A 214 28.19 -20.73 -9.73
CA SER A 214 29.43 -21.07 -10.45
C SER A 214 29.39 -22.45 -11.12
N HIS A 215 28.32 -23.20 -10.92
CA HIS A 215 28.17 -24.57 -11.40
C HIS A 215 27.37 -24.63 -12.73
N GLY A 216 27.98 -25.24 -13.74
CA GLY A 216 27.59 -25.12 -15.17
C GLY A 216 26.34 -25.89 -15.62
N HIS A 217 25.37 -26.12 -14.74
CA HIS A 217 24.09 -26.75 -15.08
C HIS A 217 22.99 -25.70 -15.25
N SER A 218 22.94 -25.08 -16.43
CA SER A 218 21.90 -24.12 -16.80
C SER A 218 20.50 -24.72 -16.61
N GLY A 219 19.67 -24.11 -15.75
CA GLY A 219 18.24 -24.42 -15.60
C GLY A 219 17.85 -25.30 -14.42
N ASP A 220 18.78 -25.65 -13.52
CA ASP A 220 18.48 -26.36 -12.25
C ASP A 220 18.91 -25.51 -11.03
N GLU A 221 20.09 -24.89 -11.10
CA GLU A 221 20.61 -23.97 -10.08
C GLU A 221 20.29 -22.51 -10.47
N PHE A 222 19.35 -21.90 -9.78
CA PHE A 222 18.91 -20.54 -10.10
C PHE A 222 18.58 -19.70 -8.89
N TRP A 223 18.70 -18.39 -9.10
CA TRP A 223 18.07 -17.37 -8.29
C TRP A 223 17.01 -16.66 -9.13
N ALA A 224 15.87 -16.36 -8.53
CA ALA A 224 14.83 -15.59 -9.20
C ALA A 224 14.15 -14.61 -8.26
N ILE A 225 13.60 -13.54 -8.83
CA ILE A 225 12.85 -12.51 -8.11
C ILE A 225 11.45 -12.42 -8.69
N ASP A 226 10.46 -12.18 -7.84
CA ASP A 226 9.09 -11.87 -8.23
C ASP A 226 8.45 -10.83 -7.30
N ASP A 227 7.26 -10.35 -7.66
CA ASP A 227 6.42 -9.46 -6.86
C ASP A 227 7.18 -8.22 -6.34
N VAL A 228 7.92 -7.57 -7.24
CA VAL A 228 8.70 -6.37 -6.93
C VAL A 228 7.77 -5.19 -6.72
N ASN A 229 7.95 -4.48 -5.61
CA ASN A 229 7.29 -3.22 -5.31
C ASN A 229 8.29 -2.25 -4.67
N VAL A 230 8.45 -1.07 -5.26
CA VAL A 230 9.34 -0.01 -4.78
C VAL A 230 8.53 1.25 -4.54
N THR A 231 8.64 1.81 -3.34
CA THR A 231 7.91 3.01 -2.92
C THR A 231 8.80 4.00 -2.21
N ALA A 232 8.42 5.29 -2.17
CA ALA A 232 9.11 6.33 -1.42
C ALA A 232 8.14 7.36 -0.81
N GLN A 233 8.48 7.92 0.35
CA GLN A 233 7.64 8.88 1.10
C GLN A 233 8.33 10.15 1.56
#